data_AF-A0A060XFD5-F1
#
_entry.id   AF-A0A060XFD5-F1
#
_cell.length_a   1.000
_cell.length_b   1.000
_cell.length_c   1.000
_cell.angle_alpha   90.00
_cell.angle_beta   90.00
_cell.angle_gamma   90.00
#
_symmetry.space_group_name_H-M   'P 1'
#
loop_
_entity.id
_entity.type
_entity.pdbx_description
1 polymer ?
#
loop_
_entity_poly.entity_id
_entity_poly.type
_entity_poly.pdbx_seq_one_letter_code
_entity_poly.pdbx_strand_id
1 'polypeptide(L)'
;MLKEVLRCLDIQPGQVVLDLTFGGGGHTKAILRASPEVTVVALDRDPTAFSLAQQLAKEHRYPDMPCAADVVNALDQQALASILTAYGEERHARKIASAMVEARSVYPITRTQQLASVVAGSFAASALYARKDRLQRPSHVATKTFQALRMFVNDELNELHAGLCTAQTVLKPGGRLCVLTFHSLEDRLVKRFLHGEDVGAPPRRSVLQRWEEEEEEEEKGGEKDSGHWVDLQRGVLMPQAEDVLENPRGRSAKLRAAFKQ
;
A
#
# COMPACT_ATOMS: atom_id res chain seq x y z
N MET A 1 -3.67 9.75 11.73
CA MET A 1 -5.07 9.40 11.38
C MET A 1 -5.73 8.44 12.38
N LEU A 2 -5.32 8.42 13.66
CA LEU A 2 -5.90 7.50 14.65
C LEU A 2 -7.34 7.90 15.02
N LYS A 3 -7.55 9.21 15.23
CA LYS A 3 -8.84 9.79 15.65
C LYS A 3 -9.90 9.56 14.58
N GLU A 4 -9.53 9.74 13.32
CA GLU A 4 -10.39 9.56 12.16
C GLU A 4 -10.82 8.09 12.02
N VAL A 5 -9.89 7.15 12.18
CA VAL A 5 -10.21 5.71 12.16
C VAL A 5 -11.21 5.35 13.25
N LEU A 6 -10.97 5.79 14.50
CA LEU A 6 -11.89 5.49 15.61
C LEU A 6 -13.29 6.10 15.37
N ARG A 7 -13.35 7.33 14.85
CA ARG A 7 -14.61 7.99 14.51
C ARG A 7 -15.36 7.24 13.40
N CYS A 8 -14.64 6.81 12.36
CA CYS A 8 -15.24 6.07 11.25
C CYS A 8 -15.71 4.67 11.67
N LEU A 9 -14.98 3.97 12.55
CA LEU A 9 -15.37 2.66 13.05
C LEU A 9 -16.56 2.72 14.02
N ASP A 10 -16.75 3.82 14.75
CA ASP A 10 -17.89 4.03 15.67
C ASP A 10 -18.14 2.85 16.60
N ILE A 11 -17.07 2.45 17.28
CA ILE A 11 -16.98 1.22 18.05
C ILE A 11 -17.94 1.26 19.24
N GLN A 12 -18.78 0.23 19.34
CA GLN A 12 -19.74 0.06 20.42
C GLN A 12 -19.30 -1.09 21.36
N PRO A 13 -19.65 -1.04 22.65
CA PRO A 13 -19.41 -2.14 23.59
C PRO A 13 -19.93 -3.49 23.08
N GLY A 14 -19.20 -4.56 23.35
CA GLY A 14 -19.56 -5.93 22.96
C GLY A 14 -19.38 -6.26 21.47
N GLN A 15 -18.89 -5.33 20.64
CA GLN A 15 -18.58 -5.61 19.23
C GLN A 15 -17.30 -6.43 19.08
N VAL A 16 -17.21 -7.13 17.95
CA VAL A 16 -15.98 -7.77 17.48
C VAL A 16 -15.36 -6.91 16.40
N VAL A 17 -14.10 -6.53 16.57
CA VAL A 17 -13.33 -5.74 15.61
C VAL A 17 -12.21 -6.59 15.01
N LEU A 18 -12.07 -6.55 13.69
CA LEU A 18 -11.01 -7.23 12.96
C LEU A 18 -9.92 -6.22 12.58
N ASP A 19 -8.73 -6.37 13.14
CA ASP A 19 -7.53 -5.60 12.75
C ASP A 19 -6.69 -6.48 11.80
N LEU A 20 -6.78 -6.24 10.49
CA LEU A 20 -6.08 -7.02 9.46
C LEU A 20 -4.59 -6.68 9.32
N THR A 21 -4.12 -5.64 10.02
CA THR A 21 -2.75 -5.10 9.87
C THR A 21 -2.22 -4.63 11.23
N PHE A 22 -2.15 -5.55 12.19
CA PHE A 22 -1.86 -5.24 13.60
C PHE A 22 -0.60 -4.38 13.79
N GLY A 23 0.48 -4.71 13.12
CA GLY A 23 1.79 -4.07 13.16
C GLY A 23 2.30 -3.93 14.59
N GLY A 24 2.49 -2.67 15.02
CA GLY A 24 2.86 -2.33 16.41
C GLY A 24 1.69 -2.26 17.41
N GLY A 25 0.47 -2.58 16.97
CA GLY A 25 -0.76 -2.58 17.76
C GLY A 25 -1.31 -1.19 18.10
N GLY A 26 -0.89 -0.14 17.38
CA GLY A 26 -1.29 1.25 17.66
C GLY A 26 -2.81 1.47 17.59
N HIS A 27 -3.45 1.01 16.51
CA HIS A 27 -4.90 1.09 16.34
C HIS A 27 -5.62 0.15 17.33
N THR A 28 -5.23 -1.12 17.39
CA THR A 28 -5.77 -2.10 18.37
C THR A 28 -5.78 -1.55 19.81
N LYS A 29 -4.67 -0.97 20.29
CA LYS A 29 -4.60 -0.38 21.64
C LYS A 29 -5.58 0.79 21.81
N ALA A 30 -5.76 1.61 20.79
CA ALA A 30 -6.68 2.73 20.85
C ALA A 30 -8.14 2.27 20.86
N ILE A 31 -8.46 1.22 20.11
CA ILE A 31 -9.78 0.56 20.09
C ILE A 31 -10.14 0.01 21.47
N LEU A 32 -9.25 -0.79 22.07
CA LEU A 32 -9.45 -1.37 23.40
C LEU A 32 -9.57 -0.30 24.50
N ARG A 33 -8.86 0.83 24.37
CA ARG A 33 -9.00 1.96 25.29
C ARG A 33 -10.33 2.70 25.14
N ALA A 34 -10.83 2.82 23.91
CA ALA A 34 -12.09 3.49 23.62
C ALA A 34 -13.30 2.68 24.11
N SER A 35 -13.22 1.34 24.02
CA SER A 35 -14.26 0.45 24.54
C SER A 35 -13.64 -0.87 25.03
N PRO A 36 -13.42 -1.04 26.35
CA PRO A 36 -12.77 -2.24 26.91
C PRO A 36 -13.56 -3.55 26.72
N GLU A 37 -14.86 -3.45 26.42
CA GLU A 37 -15.77 -4.59 26.25
C GLU A 37 -15.73 -5.18 24.83
N VAL A 38 -14.95 -4.59 23.93
CA VAL A 38 -14.83 -5.12 22.57
C VAL A 38 -13.84 -6.26 22.50
N THR A 39 -14.12 -7.20 21.61
CA THR A 39 -13.16 -8.25 21.25
C THR A 39 -12.41 -7.82 19.99
N VAL A 40 -11.09 -7.75 20.05
CA VAL A 40 -10.26 -7.50 18.85
C VAL A 40 -9.64 -8.81 18.39
N VAL A 41 -9.88 -9.16 17.13
CA VAL A 41 -9.16 -10.23 16.42
C VAL A 41 -8.12 -9.54 15.55
N ALA A 42 -6.85 -9.75 15.85
CA ALA A 42 -5.74 -9.08 15.16
C ALA A 42 -4.95 -10.08 14.31
N LEU A 43 -4.62 -9.68 13.08
CA LEU A 43 -3.81 -10.43 12.13
C LEU A 43 -2.60 -9.60 11.72
N ASP A 44 -1.46 -10.27 11.55
CA ASP A 44 -0.30 -9.72 10.87
C ASP A 44 0.44 -10.83 10.12
N ARG A 45 1.04 -10.46 9.00
CA ARG A 45 1.90 -11.35 8.23
C ARG A 45 3.33 -11.36 8.77
N ASP A 46 3.77 -10.27 9.39
CA ASP A 46 5.12 -10.11 9.92
C ASP A 46 5.31 -10.96 11.19
N PRO A 47 6.11 -12.04 11.10
CA PRO A 47 6.35 -12.91 12.24
C PRO A 47 7.34 -12.29 13.26
N THR A 48 7.96 -11.13 12.98
CA THR A 48 8.92 -10.49 13.90
C THR A 48 8.29 -9.86 15.15
N ALA A 49 6.97 -10.01 15.34
CA ALA A 49 6.32 -9.84 16.65
C ALA A 49 6.47 -11.07 17.60
N PHE A 50 7.16 -12.14 17.21
CA PHE A 50 7.28 -13.36 18.02
C PHE A 50 8.74 -13.83 18.12
N SER A 51 9.36 -13.74 19.31
CA SER A 51 10.79 -14.04 19.53
C SER A 51 11.23 -15.46 19.11
N LEU A 52 10.29 -16.40 18.95
CA LEU A 52 10.52 -17.74 18.38
C LEU A 52 10.75 -17.76 16.86
N ALA A 53 10.19 -16.81 16.12
CA ALA A 53 10.29 -16.77 14.65
C ALA A 53 11.72 -16.41 14.18
N GLN A 54 12.50 -15.69 14.98
CA GLN A 54 13.88 -15.29 14.63
C GLN A 54 14.88 -16.45 14.68
N GLN A 55 14.68 -17.45 15.55
CA GLN A 55 15.53 -18.65 15.60
C GLN A 55 15.20 -19.60 14.44
N LEU A 56 13.91 -19.79 14.14
CA LEU A 56 13.45 -20.62 13.02
C LEU A 56 13.69 -19.99 11.63
N ALA A 57 13.55 -18.67 11.46
CA ALA A 57 13.77 -18.00 10.17
C ALA A 57 15.25 -17.99 9.71
N LYS A 58 16.20 -18.29 10.61
CA LYS A 58 17.60 -18.56 10.26
C LYS A 58 17.83 -19.97 9.73
N GLU A 59 16.96 -20.92 10.07
CA GLU A 59 17.07 -22.34 9.67
C GLU A 59 16.12 -22.69 8.51
N HIS A 60 14.93 -22.09 8.45
CA HIS A 60 13.91 -22.32 7.42
C HIS A 60 13.17 -21.01 7.09
N ARG A 61 13.71 -20.23 6.15
CA ARG A 61 12.94 -19.17 5.47
C ARG A 61 11.85 -19.86 4.64
N TYR A 62 10.62 -19.31 4.59
CA TYR A 62 9.54 -19.82 3.72
C TYR A 62 10.12 -20.08 2.31
N PRO A 63 10.26 -21.35 1.89
CA PRO A 63 11.11 -21.71 0.75
C PRO A 63 10.61 -21.16 -0.59
N ASP A 64 9.33 -20.79 -0.67
CA ASP A 64 8.67 -20.50 -1.94
C ASP A 64 8.45 -19.00 -2.22
N MET A 65 8.76 -18.10 -1.27
CA MET A 65 8.54 -16.66 -1.50
C MET A 65 9.83 -15.93 -1.91
N PRO A 66 9.90 -15.39 -3.15
CA PRO A 66 11.10 -14.72 -3.63
C PRO A 66 11.33 -13.41 -2.87
N CYS A 67 12.55 -13.16 -2.41
CA CYS A 67 12.91 -11.87 -1.84
C CYS A 67 13.21 -10.85 -2.95
N ALA A 68 13.31 -9.57 -2.58
CA ALA A 68 13.66 -8.52 -3.53
C ALA A 68 15.00 -8.80 -4.25
N ALA A 69 15.98 -9.40 -3.56
CA ALA A 69 17.25 -9.80 -4.20
C ALA A 69 17.04 -10.89 -5.26
N ASP A 70 16.14 -11.86 -5.02
CA ASP A 70 15.83 -12.91 -6.00
C ASP A 70 15.18 -12.30 -7.24
N VAL A 71 14.20 -11.42 -7.04
CA VAL A 71 13.50 -10.71 -8.12
C VAL A 71 14.48 -9.91 -8.99
N VAL A 72 15.32 -9.07 -8.38
CA VAL A 72 16.24 -8.21 -9.14
C VAL A 72 17.36 -8.98 -9.81
N ASN A 73 17.72 -10.18 -9.32
CA ASN A 73 18.79 -10.98 -9.92
C ASN A 73 18.28 -12.02 -10.93
N ALA A 74 17.02 -12.46 -10.85
CA ALA A 74 16.48 -13.52 -11.70
C ALA A 74 15.65 -13.03 -12.89
N LEU A 75 14.78 -12.02 -12.71
CA LEU A 75 13.83 -11.61 -13.76
C LEU A 75 14.51 -10.91 -14.93
N ASP A 76 14.03 -11.10 -16.16
CA ASP A 76 14.56 -10.39 -17.32
C ASP A 76 14.27 -8.87 -17.28
N GLN A 77 14.90 -8.12 -18.18
CA GLN A 77 14.75 -6.67 -18.26
C GLN A 77 13.30 -6.22 -18.48
N GLN A 78 12.52 -6.96 -19.28
CA GLN A 78 11.16 -6.61 -19.65
C GLN A 78 10.20 -6.82 -18.46
N ALA A 79 10.38 -7.92 -17.73
CA ALA A 79 9.65 -8.22 -16.50
C ALA A 79 9.97 -7.18 -15.42
N LEU A 80 11.24 -6.84 -15.20
CA LEU A 80 11.63 -5.78 -14.27
C LEU A 80 11.02 -4.44 -14.66
N ALA A 81 11.09 -4.05 -15.94
CA ALA A 81 10.47 -2.81 -16.41
C ALA A 81 8.95 -2.81 -16.17
N SER A 82 8.28 -3.93 -16.43
CA SER A 82 6.84 -4.08 -16.19
C SER A 82 6.48 -3.89 -14.71
N ILE A 83 7.25 -4.49 -13.79
CA ILE A 83 7.07 -4.31 -12.34
C ILE A 83 7.25 -2.84 -11.94
N LEU A 84 8.33 -2.20 -12.39
CA LEU A 84 8.61 -0.80 -12.07
C LEU A 84 7.53 0.16 -12.60
N THR A 85 6.99 -0.11 -13.78
CA THR A 85 5.88 0.66 -14.35
C THR A 85 4.58 0.42 -13.59
N ALA A 86 4.21 -0.84 -13.37
CA ALA A 86 2.92 -1.21 -12.78
C ALA A 86 2.81 -0.83 -11.31
N TYR A 87 3.84 -1.12 -10.51
CA TYR A 87 3.80 -0.94 -9.05
C TYR A 87 4.49 0.34 -8.57
N GLY A 88 5.49 0.83 -9.30
CA GLY A 88 6.24 2.04 -8.93
C GLY A 88 5.76 3.32 -9.60
N GLU A 89 4.89 3.19 -10.62
CA GLU A 89 4.52 4.31 -11.51
C GLU A 89 5.77 5.06 -12.03
N GLU A 90 6.81 4.30 -12.39
CA GLU A 90 8.13 4.80 -12.76
C GLU A 90 8.24 5.05 -14.27
N ARG A 91 8.42 6.33 -14.65
CA ARG A 91 8.51 6.77 -16.05
C ARG A 91 9.78 6.27 -16.74
N HIS A 92 10.87 6.08 -15.99
CA HIS A 92 12.15 5.60 -16.50
C HIS A 92 12.35 4.10 -16.27
N ALA A 93 11.28 3.33 -16.13
CA ALA A 93 11.31 1.91 -15.78
C ALA A 93 12.25 1.09 -16.66
N ARG A 94 12.17 1.25 -17.99
CA ARG A 94 13.05 0.53 -18.94
C ARG A 94 14.53 0.85 -18.73
N LYS A 95 14.85 2.12 -18.47
CA LYS A 95 16.22 2.58 -18.25
C LYS A 95 16.79 1.99 -16.96
N ILE A 96 16.01 2.05 -15.88
CA ILE A 96 16.39 1.49 -14.58
C ILE A 96 16.55 -0.03 -14.68
N ALA A 97 15.60 -0.73 -15.31
CA ALA A 97 15.67 -2.17 -15.51
C ALA A 97 16.91 -2.58 -16.32
N SER A 98 17.27 -1.83 -17.37
CA SER A 98 18.50 -2.04 -18.13
C SER A 98 19.74 -1.95 -17.24
N ALA A 99 19.83 -0.90 -16.42
CA ALA A 99 20.96 -0.70 -15.50
C ALA A 99 21.05 -1.79 -14.43
N MET A 100 19.91 -2.32 -13.96
CA MET A 100 19.87 -3.44 -13.01
C MET A 100 20.41 -4.74 -13.64
N VAL A 101 20.01 -5.04 -14.88
CA VAL A 101 20.49 -6.22 -15.62
C VAL A 101 21.98 -6.10 -15.95
N GLU A 102 22.44 -4.91 -16.34
CA GLU A 102 23.86 -4.63 -16.57
C GLU A 102 24.67 -4.81 -15.28
N ALA A 103 24.24 -4.17 -14.18
CA ALA A 103 24.96 -4.24 -12.90
C ALA A 103 25.07 -5.69 -12.37
N ARG A 104 23.96 -6.46 -12.43
CA ARG A 104 23.97 -7.85 -11.94
C ARG A 104 24.79 -8.80 -12.81
N SER A 105 25.04 -8.45 -14.08
CA SER A 105 25.90 -9.23 -14.97
C SER A 105 27.37 -9.23 -14.51
N VAL A 106 27.77 -8.21 -13.75
CA VAL A 106 29.10 -8.10 -13.15
C VAL A 106 29.11 -8.74 -11.76
N TYR A 107 28.22 -8.30 -10.86
CA TYR A 107 28.06 -8.86 -9.52
C TYR A 107 26.59 -8.86 -9.07
N PRO A 108 26.09 -9.93 -8.43
CA PRO A 108 24.73 -9.97 -7.91
C PRO A 108 24.40 -8.81 -6.97
N ILE A 109 23.20 -8.24 -7.13
CA ILE A 109 22.70 -7.16 -6.28
C ILE A 109 22.13 -7.77 -5.00
N THR A 110 22.81 -7.61 -3.86
CA THR A 110 22.45 -8.26 -2.59
C THR A 110 22.07 -7.28 -1.49
N ARG A 111 22.41 -5.99 -1.64
CA ARG A 111 22.15 -4.95 -0.65
C ARG A 111 21.32 -3.81 -1.21
N THR A 112 20.49 -3.21 -0.36
CA THR A 112 19.66 -2.05 -0.70
C THR A 112 20.49 -0.86 -1.20
N GLN A 113 21.64 -0.59 -0.58
CA GLN A 113 22.55 0.47 -1.02
C GLN A 113 23.06 0.24 -2.45
N GLN A 114 23.41 -1.00 -2.81
CA GLN A 114 23.84 -1.32 -4.18
C GLN A 114 22.74 -1.03 -5.19
N LEU A 115 21.51 -1.48 -4.91
CA LEU A 115 20.37 -1.21 -5.77
C LEU A 115 20.11 0.30 -5.91
N ALA A 116 20.14 1.05 -4.80
CA ALA A 116 19.99 2.49 -4.81
C ALA A 116 21.07 3.19 -5.67
N SER A 117 22.32 2.74 -5.57
CA SER A 117 23.43 3.25 -6.39
C SER A 117 23.26 2.95 -7.88
N VAL A 118 22.80 1.75 -8.24
CA VAL A 118 22.51 1.36 -9.64
C VAL A 118 21.41 2.25 -10.22
N VAL A 119 20.33 2.44 -9.47
CA VAL A 119 19.24 3.34 -9.88
C VAL A 119 19.75 4.76 -10.02
N ALA A 120 20.50 5.27 -9.03
CA ALA A 120 21.08 6.61 -9.04
C ALA A 120 22.02 6.84 -10.25
N GLY A 121 22.87 5.86 -10.57
CA GLY A 121 23.78 5.92 -11.72
C GLY A 121 23.07 5.98 -13.08
N SER A 122 21.78 5.62 -13.13
CA SER A 122 20.96 5.77 -14.34
C SER A 122 20.53 7.21 -14.61
N PHE A 123 20.79 8.16 -13.70
CA PHE A 123 20.35 9.55 -13.80
C PHE A 123 21.54 10.52 -13.70
N ALA A 124 21.36 11.72 -14.27
CA ALA A 124 22.32 12.80 -14.03
C ALA A 124 22.35 13.18 -12.54
N ALA A 125 23.49 13.61 -12.03
CA ALA A 125 23.64 13.99 -10.61
C ALA A 125 22.62 15.07 -10.17
N SER A 126 22.28 15.99 -11.07
CA SER A 126 21.26 17.02 -10.86
C SER A 126 19.84 16.46 -10.66
N ALA A 127 19.57 15.24 -11.14
CA ALA A 127 18.26 14.59 -11.07
C ALA A 127 18.06 13.73 -9.81
N LEU A 128 19.12 13.44 -9.03
CA LEU A 128 19.09 12.54 -7.86
C LEU A 128 18.05 12.93 -6.80
N TYR A 129 17.86 14.23 -6.62
CA TYR A 129 16.95 14.84 -5.65
C TYR A 129 15.97 15.82 -6.30
N ALA A 130 15.92 15.84 -7.64
CA ALA A 130 14.98 16.70 -8.38
C ALA A 130 13.53 16.24 -8.23
N ARG A 131 13.31 14.97 -7.89
CA ARG A 131 11.97 14.45 -7.61
C ARG A 131 11.47 15.05 -6.31
N LYS A 132 10.20 15.44 -6.30
CA LYS A 132 9.53 15.94 -5.11
C LYS A 132 8.50 14.93 -4.63
N ASP A 133 8.40 14.76 -3.31
CA ASP A 133 7.27 14.07 -2.69
C ASP A 133 6.01 14.97 -2.69
N ARG A 134 4.88 14.47 -2.18
CA ARG A 134 3.63 15.26 -2.09
C ARG A 134 3.75 16.51 -1.22
N LEU A 135 4.75 16.60 -0.35
CA LEU A 135 5.06 17.78 0.45
C LEU A 135 6.11 18.69 -0.21
N GLN A 136 6.35 18.51 -1.51
CA GLN A 136 7.35 19.25 -2.29
C GLN A 136 8.79 19.07 -1.81
N ARG A 137 9.08 18.04 -1.00
CA ARG A 137 10.43 17.75 -0.48
C ARG A 137 11.22 16.89 -1.44
N PRO A 138 12.55 17.04 -1.48
CA PRO A 138 13.41 16.17 -2.27
C PRO A 138 13.17 14.69 -1.94
N SER A 139 12.97 13.89 -2.97
CA SER A 139 12.80 12.44 -2.90
C SER A 139 13.89 11.77 -3.71
N HIS A 140 14.48 10.72 -3.15
CA HIS A 140 15.54 9.97 -3.83
C HIS A 140 14.97 9.27 -5.07
N VAL A 141 15.72 9.26 -6.17
CA VAL A 141 15.32 8.61 -7.43
C VAL A 141 14.93 7.14 -7.27
N ALA A 142 15.55 6.42 -6.34
CA ALA A 142 15.24 5.01 -6.09
C ALA A 142 13.90 4.77 -5.36
N THR A 143 13.25 5.77 -4.79
CA THR A 143 12.05 5.58 -3.93
C THR A 143 10.96 4.77 -4.62
N LYS A 144 10.65 5.08 -5.88
CA LYS A 144 9.64 4.36 -6.69
C LYS A 144 10.06 2.92 -7.01
N THR A 145 11.35 2.69 -7.24
CA THR A 145 11.91 1.33 -7.44
C THR A 145 11.73 0.47 -6.21
N PHE A 146 12.04 1.00 -5.02
CA PHE A 146 11.86 0.27 -3.77
C PHE A 146 10.39 0.00 -3.47
N GLN A 147 9.51 0.97 -3.71
CA GLN A 147 8.07 0.78 -3.61
C GLN A 147 7.59 -0.35 -4.53
N ALA A 148 7.98 -0.32 -5.82
CA ALA A 148 7.56 -1.33 -6.79
C ALA A 148 7.97 -2.74 -6.38
N LEU A 149 9.23 -2.91 -5.96
CA LEU A 149 9.74 -4.21 -5.53
C LEU A 149 9.09 -4.69 -4.24
N ARG A 150 8.82 -3.78 -3.29
CA ARG A 150 8.11 -4.11 -2.04
C ARG A 150 6.70 -4.62 -2.36
N MET A 151 5.96 -3.87 -3.18
CA MET A 151 4.61 -4.21 -3.59
C MET A 151 4.54 -5.56 -4.32
N PHE A 152 5.49 -5.80 -5.23
CA PHE A 152 5.55 -7.05 -5.99
C PHE A 152 5.93 -8.24 -5.13
N VAL A 153 7.00 -8.13 -4.33
CA VAL A 153 7.50 -9.23 -3.48
C VAL A 153 6.47 -9.66 -2.45
N ASN A 154 5.74 -8.71 -1.85
CA ASN A 154 4.76 -9.03 -0.82
C ASN A 154 3.35 -9.26 -1.39
N ASP A 155 3.19 -9.22 -2.72
CA ASP A 155 1.91 -9.33 -3.41
C ASP A 155 0.82 -8.39 -2.87
N GLU A 156 1.22 -7.15 -2.51
CA GLU A 156 0.45 -6.27 -1.61
C GLU A 156 -0.95 -5.92 -2.15
N LEU A 157 -1.09 -5.74 -3.47
CA LEU A 157 -2.39 -5.40 -4.06
C LEU A 157 -3.35 -6.58 -4.06
N ASN A 158 -2.86 -7.80 -4.28
CA ASN A 158 -3.70 -9.00 -4.25
C ASN A 158 -4.10 -9.35 -2.82
N GLU A 159 -3.18 -9.21 -1.85
CA GLU A 159 -3.48 -9.36 -0.43
C GLU A 159 -4.51 -8.33 0.06
N LEU A 160 -4.36 -7.07 -0.35
CA LEU A 160 -5.37 -6.04 -0.07
C LEU A 160 -6.74 -6.43 -0.65
N HIS A 161 -6.78 -6.87 -1.91
CA HIS A 161 -8.01 -7.31 -2.54
C HIS A 161 -8.65 -8.51 -1.81
N ALA A 162 -7.87 -9.52 -1.45
CA ALA A 162 -8.33 -10.67 -0.68
C ALA A 162 -8.87 -10.25 0.70
N GLY A 163 -8.21 -9.31 1.38
CA GLY A 163 -8.68 -8.71 2.62
C GLY A 163 -10.01 -7.98 2.47
N LEU A 164 -10.20 -7.22 1.40
CA LEU A 164 -11.46 -6.53 1.07
C LEU A 164 -12.60 -7.53 0.79
N CYS A 165 -12.35 -8.56 -0.02
CA CYS A 165 -13.33 -9.63 -0.27
C CYS A 165 -13.71 -10.38 1.02
N THR A 166 -12.72 -10.64 1.88
CA THR A 166 -12.95 -11.25 3.19
C THR A 166 -13.82 -10.35 4.05
N ALA A 167 -13.50 -9.05 4.14
CA ALA A 167 -14.29 -8.07 4.89
C ALA A 167 -15.75 -8.02 4.39
N GLN A 168 -15.97 -8.00 3.08
CA GLN A 168 -17.32 -8.06 2.49
C GLN A 168 -18.07 -9.33 2.89
N THR A 169 -17.38 -10.46 3.03
CA THR A 169 -17.99 -11.73 3.42
C THR A 169 -18.34 -11.78 4.91
N VAL A 170 -17.41 -11.35 5.77
CA VAL A 170 -17.53 -11.56 7.23
C VAL A 170 -18.25 -10.44 7.97
N LEU A 171 -18.29 -9.21 7.43
CA LEU A 171 -19.01 -8.12 8.06
C LEU A 171 -20.52 -8.38 8.02
N LYS A 172 -21.19 -8.11 9.13
CA LYS A 172 -22.65 -8.10 9.21
C LYS A 172 -23.21 -6.87 8.48
N PRO A 173 -24.48 -6.87 8.05
CA PRO A 173 -25.17 -5.63 7.65
C PRO A 173 -25.01 -4.54 8.72
N GLY A 174 -24.72 -3.31 8.31
CA GLY A 174 -24.36 -2.19 9.17
C GLY A 174 -22.93 -2.22 9.71
N GLY A 175 -22.16 -3.29 9.45
CA GLY A 175 -20.76 -3.40 9.81
C GLY A 175 -19.90 -2.40 9.04
N ARG A 176 -18.87 -1.86 9.70
CA ARG A 176 -18.05 -0.78 9.15
C ARG A 176 -16.68 -1.29 8.71
N LEU A 177 -16.27 -0.87 7.52
CA LEU A 177 -14.96 -1.10 6.94
C LEU A 177 -14.20 0.23 6.93
N CYS A 178 -12.98 0.23 7.46
CA CYS A 178 -12.05 1.35 7.40
C CYS A 178 -10.74 0.88 6.79
N VAL A 179 -10.27 1.56 5.74
CA VAL A 179 -9.04 1.20 5.03
C VAL A 179 -8.14 2.41 4.92
N LEU A 180 -6.91 2.28 5.45
CA LEU A 180 -5.83 3.25 5.30
C LEU A 180 -4.91 2.79 4.18
N THR A 181 -4.75 3.64 3.17
CA THR A 181 -3.83 3.41 2.04
C THR A 181 -2.74 4.45 2.03
N PHE A 182 -1.56 4.12 1.50
CA PHE A 182 -0.39 5.01 1.51
C PHE A 182 0.11 5.35 0.10
N HIS A 183 -0.39 4.67 -0.93
CA HIS A 183 -0.13 5.01 -2.32
C HIS A 183 -1.37 4.91 -3.22
N SER A 184 -1.26 5.59 -4.37
CA SER A 184 -2.29 5.70 -5.41
C SER A 184 -2.90 4.37 -5.83
N LEU A 185 -2.08 3.33 -6.01
CA LEU A 185 -2.53 2.02 -6.47
C LEU A 185 -3.48 1.33 -5.47
N GLU A 186 -3.18 1.40 -4.17
CA GLU A 186 -4.04 0.86 -3.12
C GLU A 186 -5.34 1.66 -3.04
N ASP A 187 -5.24 2.99 -2.98
CA ASP A 187 -6.39 3.87 -2.87
C ASP A 187 -7.36 3.67 -4.03
N ARG A 188 -6.83 3.50 -5.25
CA ARG A 188 -7.62 3.21 -6.44
C ARG A 188 -8.31 1.85 -6.32
N LEU A 189 -7.61 0.82 -5.85
CA LEU A 189 -8.19 -0.51 -5.66
C LEU A 189 -9.35 -0.45 -4.65
N VAL A 190 -9.15 0.21 -3.51
CA VAL A 190 -10.21 0.40 -2.50
C VAL A 190 -11.38 1.21 -3.05
N LYS A 191 -11.13 2.33 -3.74
CA LYS A 191 -12.19 3.15 -4.37
C LYS A 191 -13.04 2.30 -5.31
N ARG A 192 -12.41 1.56 -6.23
CA ARG A 192 -13.11 0.71 -7.20
C ARG A 192 -13.89 -0.42 -6.52
N PHE A 193 -13.31 -1.04 -5.50
CA PHE A 193 -13.97 -2.08 -4.72
C PHE A 193 -15.23 -1.55 -4.01
N LEU A 194 -15.13 -0.41 -3.32
CA LEU A 194 -16.28 0.20 -2.65
C LEU A 194 -17.36 0.65 -3.64
N HIS A 195 -17.00 1.00 -4.88
CA HIS A 195 -17.93 1.29 -5.97
C HIS A 195 -18.52 0.04 -6.65
N GLY A 196 -18.17 -1.18 -6.21
CA GLY A 196 -18.67 -2.43 -6.79
C GLY A 196 -18.18 -2.66 -8.23
N GLU A 197 -17.08 -2.02 -8.62
CA GLU A 197 -16.45 -2.30 -9.91
C GLU A 197 -15.75 -3.67 -9.87
N ASP A 198 -15.77 -4.37 -11.00
CA ASP A 198 -14.98 -5.58 -11.16
C ASP A 198 -13.48 -5.24 -11.08
N VAL A 199 -12.86 -5.59 -9.94
CA VAL A 199 -11.45 -5.34 -9.64
C VAL A 199 -10.53 -6.26 -10.47
N GLY A 200 -11.03 -7.43 -10.90
CA GLY A 200 -10.31 -8.38 -11.74
C GLY A 200 -10.37 -8.08 -13.24
N ALA A 201 -11.33 -7.25 -13.68
CA ALA A 201 -11.39 -6.78 -15.05
C ALA A 201 -10.20 -5.83 -15.35
N PRO A 202 -9.53 -5.98 -16.51
CA PRO A 202 -8.52 -5.03 -16.94
C PRO A 202 -9.15 -3.63 -16.98
N PRO A 203 -8.43 -2.59 -16.52
CA PRO A 203 -8.97 -1.24 -16.53
C PRO A 203 -9.40 -0.90 -17.96
N ARG A 204 -10.64 -0.44 -18.14
CA ARG A 204 -11.27 -0.21 -19.45
C ARG A 204 -10.51 0.80 -20.34
N ARG A 205 -9.44 1.44 -19.86
CA ARG A 205 -8.74 2.56 -20.51
C ARG A 205 -7.22 2.53 -20.30
N SER A 206 -6.52 3.17 -21.23
CA SER A 206 -5.05 3.29 -21.26
C SER A 206 -4.49 3.95 -19.99
N VAL A 207 -3.23 3.65 -19.64
CA VAL A 207 -2.56 4.18 -18.43
C VAL A 207 -2.42 5.71 -18.49
N LEU A 208 -2.27 6.29 -19.68
CA LEU A 208 -2.05 7.72 -19.88
C LEU A 208 -3.34 8.55 -19.76
N GLN A 209 -4.44 8.11 -20.37
CA GLN A 209 -5.75 8.79 -20.22
C GLN A 209 -6.26 8.78 -18.77
N ARG A 210 -5.82 7.78 -17.98
CA ARG A 210 -6.09 7.72 -16.54
C ARG A 210 -5.46 8.87 -15.76
N TRP A 211 -4.28 9.35 -16.14
CA TRP A 211 -3.56 10.35 -15.34
C TRP A 211 -4.17 11.75 -15.43
N GLU A 212 -4.81 12.09 -16.56
CA GLU A 212 -5.38 13.42 -16.80
C GLU A 212 -6.79 13.57 -16.20
N GLU A 213 -7.62 12.53 -16.22
CA GLU A 213 -8.98 12.56 -15.64
C GLU A 213 -8.98 12.33 -14.10
N GLU A 214 -7.97 11.64 -13.54
CA GLU A 214 -7.89 11.32 -12.10
C GLU A 214 -7.66 12.55 -11.21
N GLU A 215 -6.97 13.60 -11.68
CA GLU A 215 -6.87 14.89 -10.98
C GLU A 215 -8.23 15.62 -10.96
N GLU A 216 -9.05 15.46 -12.01
CA GLU A 216 -10.37 16.11 -12.12
C GLU A 216 -11.48 15.37 -11.34
N GLU A 217 -11.40 14.05 -11.19
CA GLU A 217 -12.36 13.27 -10.41
C GLU A 217 -12.13 13.32 -8.88
N GLU A 218 -10.89 13.54 -8.41
CA GLU A 218 -10.63 13.73 -6.96
C GLU A 218 -11.40 14.96 -6.41
N GLU A 219 -11.73 15.95 -7.24
CA GLU A 219 -12.56 17.11 -6.87
C GLU A 219 -14.08 16.86 -6.93
N LYS A 220 -14.54 15.91 -7.75
CA LYS A 220 -15.97 15.68 -7.99
C LYS A 220 -16.46 14.43 -7.26
N GLY A 221 -16.61 14.55 -5.95
CA GLY A 221 -17.19 13.53 -5.07
C GLY A 221 -18.66 13.25 -5.39
N GLY A 222 -18.93 12.29 -6.28
CA GLY A 222 -20.27 11.77 -6.53
C GLY A 222 -20.60 10.58 -5.61
N GLU A 223 -21.77 10.61 -4.97
CA GLU A 223 -22.36 9.44 -4.30
C GLU A 223 -22.63 8.35 -5.34
N LYS A 224 -21.95 7.20 -5.20
CA LYS A 224 -22.21 6.01 -6.02
C LYS A 224 -22.45 4.84 -5.10
N ASP A 225 -23.72 4.45 -5.00
CA ASP A 225 -24.17 3.26 -4.27
C ASP A 225 -23.84 2.03 -5.12
N SER A 226 -23.00 1.15 -4.59
CA SER A 226 -22.55 -0.08 -5.26
C SER A 226 -23.44 -1.29 -4.96
N GLY A 227 -24.53 -1.10 -4.21
CA GLY A 227 -25.46 -2.16 -3.79
C GLY A 227 -24.94 -3.07 -2.67
N HIS A 228 -23.67 -2.91 -2.27
CA HIS A 228 -23.08 -3.62 -1.13
C HIS A 228 -22.47 -2.69 -0.09
N TRP A 229 -22.00 -1.51 -0.50
CA TRP A 229 -21.31 -0.55 0.35
C TRP A 229 -21.92 0.83 0.24
N VAL A 230 -22.01 1.53 1.37
CA VAL A 230 -22.34 2.95 1.44
C VAL A 230 -21.19 3.67 2.10
N ASP A 231 -20.63 4.66 1.40
CA ASP A 231 -19.57 5.50 1.93
C ASP A 231 -20.05 6.24 3.19
N LEU A 232 -19.25 6.18 4.26
CA LEU A 232 -19.56 6.86 5.51
C LEU A 232 -19.40 8.39 5.41
N GLN A 233 -18.69 8.86 4.39
CA GLN A 233 -18.44 10.27 4.16
C GLN A 233 -18.03 10.53 2.71
N ARG A 234 -18.28 11.77 2.25
CA ARG A 234 -17.87 12.21 0.92
C ARG A 234 -16.36 12.38 0.85
N GLY A 235 -15.73 11.70 -0.11
CA GLY A 235 -14.30 11.82 -0.38
C GLY A 235 -13.40 11.11 0.63
N VAL A 236 -12.10 11.12 0.33
CA VAL A 236 -11.06 10.47 1.13
C VAL A 236 -10.59 11.40 2.25
N LEU A 237 -10.43 10.89 3.48
CA LEU A 237 -9.79 11.68 4.53
C LEU A 237 -8.27 11.66 4.35
N MET A 238 -7.66 12.83 4.52
CA MET A 238 -6.23 13.05 4.55
C MET A 238 -5.80 13.49 5.96
N PRO A 239 -4.57 13.18 6.39
CA PRO A 239 -4.04 13.68 7.66
C PRO A 239 -3.95 15.21 7.67
N GLN A 240 -4.10 15.82 8.84
CA GLN A 240 -3.87 17.26 9.00
C GLN A 240 -2.38 17.58 8.95
N ALA A 241 -2.01 18.84 8.63
CA ALA A 241 -0.61 19.25 8.55
C ALA A 241 0.17 18.98 9.85
N GLU A 242 -0.48 19.19 11.00
CA GLU A 242 0.06 18.92 12.33
C GLU A 242 0.37 17.42 12.53
N ASP A 243 -0.57 16.53 12.17
CA ASP A 243 -0.36 15.07 12.25
C ASP A 243 0.82 14.61 11.39
N VAL A 244 1.04 15.26 10.24
CA VAL A 244 2.14 14.94 9.32
C VAL A 244 3.49 15.41 9.86
N LEU A 245 3.51 16.50 10.62
CA LEU A 245 4.73 16.97 11.30
C LEU A 245 5.12 16.00 12.42
N GLU A 246 4.17 15.55 13.23
CA GLU A 246 4.42 14.58 14.30
C GLU A 246 4.78 13.18 13.77
N ASN A 247 4.10 12.73 12.72
CA ASN A 247 4.37 11.45 12.08
C ASN A 247 4.51 11.59 10.55
N PRO A 248 5.74 11.83 10.05
CA PRO A 248 6.01 11.96 8.63
C PRO A 248 5.63 10.73 7.79
N ARG A 249 5.51 9.53 8.40
CA ARG A 249 5.05 8.32 7.71
C ARG A 249 3.59 8.42 7.28
N GLY A 250 2.79 9.18 8.02
CA GLY A 250 1.37 9.40 7.74
C GLY A 250 1.09 10.32 6.56
N ARG A 251 2.09 11.02 6.00
CA ARG A 251 1.91 12.10 5.00
C ARG A 251 1.11 11.73 3.76
N SER A 252 1.13 10.46 3.36
CA SER A 252 0.45 9.95 2.17
C SER A 252 -0.76 9.08 2.52
N ALA A 253 -1.11 9.02 3.81
CA ALA A 253 -2.25 8.26 4.28
C ALA A 253 -3.54 8.83 3.69
N LYS A 254 -4.37 7.92 3.21
CA LYS A 254 -5.68 8.14 2.63
C LYS A 254 -6.64 7.18 3.31
N LEU A 255 -7.60 7.69 4.07
CA LEU A 255 -8.60 6.87 4.76
C LEU A 255 -9.91 6.88 3.98
N ARG A 256 -10.36 5.68 3.61
CA ARG A 256 -11.71 5.42 3.09
C ARG A 256 -12.49 4.59 4.11
N ALA A 257 -13.75 4.93 4.30
CA ALA A 257 -14.61 4.24 5.24
C ALA A 257 -16.02 4.09 4.67
N ALA A 258 -16.59 2.89 4.82
CA ALA A 258 -17.91 2.55 4.34
C ALA A 258 -18.61 1.60 5.32
N PHE A 259 -19.93 1.53 5.28
CA PHE A 259 -20.69 0.47 5.94
C PHE A 259 -21.28 -0.49 4.92
N LYS A 260 -21.39 -1.76 5.31
CA LYS A 260 -22.01 -2.81 4.51
C LYS A 260 -23.53 -2.68 4.59
N GLN A 261 -24.20 -2.66 3.44
CA GLN A 261 -25.68 -2.70 3.38
C GLN A 261 -26.23 -4.02 3.92
#